data_AF-A0A2V6ZYP5-F1
#
_entry.id   AF-A0A2V6ZYP5-F1
#
_cell.length_a   1.000
_cell.length_b   1.000
_cell.length_c   1.000
_cell.angle_alpha   90.00
_cell.angle_beta   90.00
_cell.angle_gamma   90.00
#
_symmetry.space_group_name_H-M   'P 1'
#
loop_
_entity.id
_entity.type
_entity.pdbx_description
1 polymer ?
#
loop_
_entity_poly.entity_id
_entity_poly.type
_entity_poly.pdbx_seq_one_letter_code
_entity_poly.pdbx_strand_id
1 'polypeptide(L)'
;MTDLPHYRFPPASAYRLNRGLFALKSDDAFRARFLKDARAAIAELELDADDAAALLRGDRDALLARGAHPYLVFMADLRLRMEREPVSFEFF
;
A
#
# COMPACT_ATOMS: atom_id res chain seq x y z
N MET A 1 25.59 5.16 -19.53
CA MET A 1 25.10 4.81 -18.19
C MET A 1 23.96 5.75 -17.87
N THR A 2 22.73 5.25 -17.79
CA THR A 2 21.59 6.08 -17.39
C THR A 2 21.70 6.28 -15.89
N ASP A 3 22.06 7.49 -15.48
CA ASP A 3 22.19 7.90 -14.08
C ASP A 3 20.78 8.10 -13.48
N LEU A 4 20.03 7.00 -13.42
CA LEU A 4 18.70 6.99 -12.81
C LEU A 4 18.91 6.99 -11.28
N PRO A 5 18.30 7.95 -10.56
CA PRO A 5 18.45 8.01 -9.12
C PRO A 5 17.97 6.70 -8.49
N HIS A 6 18.80 6.13 -7.62
CA HIS A 6 18.49 4.92 -6.84
C HIS A 6 17.22 5.07 -5.98
N TYR A 7 16.83 6.31 -5.69
CA TYR A 7 15.59 6.65 -5.02
C TYR A 7 14.96 7.88 -5.68
N ARG A 8 13.75 7.71 -6.19
CA ARG A 8 12.93 8.82 -6.68
C ARG A 8 11.99 9.25 -5.56
N PHE A 9 12.14 10.48 -5.09
CA PHE A 9 11.21 11.04 -4.13
C PHE A 9 9.78 11.02 -4.72
N PRO A 10 8.75 10.61 -3.96
CA PRO A 10 7.39 10.53 -4.47
C PRO A 10 6.89 11.89 -4.98
N PRO A 11 6.17 11.93 -6.12
CA PRO A 11 5.49 13.16 -6.54
C PRO A 11 4.41 13.52 -5.52
N ALA A 12 4.06 14.81 -5.42
CA ALA A 12 3.00 15.27 -4.51
C ALA A 12 1.65 14.57 -4.74
N SER A 13 1.36 14.19 -6.00
CA SER A 13 0.17 13.41 -6.35
C SER A 13 0.09 12.06 -5.62
N ALA A 14 1.23 11.44 -5.34
CA ALA A 14 1.30 10.15 -4.65
C ALA A 14 1.14 10.28 -3.12
N TYR A 15 0.92 11.48 -2.57
CA TYR A 15 0.81 11.68 -1.13
C TYR A 15 -0.33 10.84 -0.51
N ARG A 16 -1.54 10.92 -1.09
CA ARG A 16 -2.70 10.16 -0.57
C ARG A 16 -2.49 8.66 -0.69
N LEU A 17 -1.92 8.20 -1.82
CA LEU A 17 -1.55 6.80 -2.01
C LEU A 17 -0.60 6.30 -0.92
N ASN A 18 0.48 7.05 -0.68
CA ASN A 18 1.47 6.70 0.35
C ASN A 18 0.88 6.79 1.77
N ARG A 19 -0.06 7.70 2.04
CA ARG A 19 -0.81 7.75 3.30
C ARG A 19 -1.68 6.50 3.48
N GLY A 20 -2.36 6.03 2.44
CA GLY A 20 -3.15 4.80 2.46
C GLY A 20 -2.29 3.56 2.74
N LEU A 21 -1.16 3.43 2.04
CA LEU A 21 -0.21 2.34 2.27
C LEU A 21 0.40 2.39 3.69
N PHE A 22 0.68 3.60 4.20
CA PHE A 22 1.12 3.77 5.58
C PHE A 22 0.04 3.34 6.58
N ALA A 23 -1.24 3.66 6.34
CA ALA A 23 -2.35 3.22 7.18
C ALA A 23 -2.46 1.69 7.19
N LEU A 24 -2.39 1.03 6.02
CA LEU A 24 -2.36 -0.44 5.95
C LEU A 24 -1.19 -1.05 6.76
N LYS A 25 -0.02 -0.42 6.68
CA LYS A 25 1.18 -0.86 7.41
C LYS A 25 1.07 -0.68 8.93
N SER A 26 0.47 0.41 9.40
CA SER A 26 0.68 0.92 10.77
C SER A 26 -0.59 1.15 11.59
N ASP A 27 -1.78 1.11 10.99
CA ASP A 27 -3.06 1.27 11.68
C ASP A 27 -3.85 -0.06 11.64
N ASP A 28 -3.91 -0.71 12.79
CA ASP A 28 -4.58 -2.00 12.96
C ASP A 28 -6.10 -1.89 12.77
N ALA A 29 -6.70 -0.77 13.19
CA ALA A 29 -8.12 -0.53 13.02
C ALA A 29 -8.47 -0.28 11.55
N PHE A 30 -7.64 0.48 10.83
CA PHE A 30 -7.79 0.67 9.39
C PHE A 30 -7.63 -0.66 8.65
N ARG A 31 -6.61 -1.45 8.99
CA ARG A 31 -6.37 -2.77 8.37
C ARG A 31 -7.53 -3.73 8.63
N ALA A 32 -8.10 -3.75 9.83
CA ALA A 32 -9.30 -4.53 10.14
C ALA A 32 -10.51 -4.11 9.30
N ARG A 33 -10.76 -2.79 9.13
CA ARG A 33 -11.81 -2.28 8.24
C ARG A 33 -11.56 -2.67 6.79
N PHE A 34 -10.31 -2.55 6.33
CA PHE A 34 -9.91 -2.92 4.98
C PHE A 34 -10.11 -4.40 4.68
N LEU A 35 -9.78 -5.29 5.63
CA LEU A 35 -9.98 -6.73 5.46
C LEU A 35 -11.47 -7.11 5.46
N LYS A 36 -12.29 -6.37 6.21
CA LYS A 36 -13.76 -6.56 6.22
C LYS A 36 -14.42 -6.06 4.94
N ASP A 37 -14.06 -4.85 4.49
CA ASP A 37 -14.56 -4.23 3.26
C ASP A 37 -13.52 -3.24 2.72
N ALA A 38 -12.69 -3.73 1.79
CA ALA A 38 -11.60 -2.94 1.22
C ALA A 38 -12.11 -1.74 0.42
N ARG A 39 -13.28 -1.85 -0.24
CA ARG A 39 -13.84 -0.74 -1.03
C ARG A 39 -14.32 0.38 -0.13
N ALA A 40 -15.03 0.05 0.95
CA ALA A 40 -15.47 1.03 1.92
C ALA A 40 -14.28 1.72 2.62
N ALA A 41 -13.27 0.96 3.05
CA ALA A 41 -12.09 1.52 3.71
C ALA A 41 -11.28 2.45 2.79
N ILE A 42 -11.15 2.12 1.50
CA ILE A 42 -10.45 2.98 0.52
C ILE A 42 -11.22 4.26 0.21
N ALA A 43 -12.55 4.25 0.27
CA ALA A 43 -13.35 5.45 0.04
C ALA A 43 -13.03 6.56 1.08
N GLU A 44 -12.57 6.19 2.28
CA GLU A 44 -12.10 7.12 3.32
C GLU A 44 -10.80 7.86 2.92
N LEU A 45 -10.02 7.33 1.96
CA LEU A 45 -8.69 7.83 1.61
C LEU A 45 -8.69 8.90 0.50
N GLU A 46 -9.84 9.17 -0.13
CA GLU A 46 -9.98 10.14 -1.23
C GLU A 46 -8.95 9.92 -2.37
N LEU A 47 -8.64 8.66 -2.67
CA LEU A 47 -7.77 8.30 -3.78
C LEU A 47 -8.45 8.56 -5.12
N ASP A 48 -7.66 8.81 -6.15
CA ASP A 48 -8.17 8.71 -7.51
C ASP A 48 -8.55 7.26 -7.84
N ALA A 49 -9.35 7.08 -8.90
CA ALA A 49 -9.90 5.78 -9.25
C ALA A 49 -8.83 4.72 -9.57
N ASP A 50 -7.70 5.13 -10.15
CA ASP A 50 -6.63 4.22 -10.54
C ASP A 50 -5.78 3.82 -9.32
N ASP A 51 -5.47 4.77 -8.43
CA ASP A 51 -4.81 4.52 -7.15
C ASP A 51 -5.63 3.56 -6.30
N ALA A 52 -6.93 3.83 -6.18
CA ALA A 52 -7.87 2.97 -5.47
C ALA A 52 -7.89 1.56 -6.09
N ALA A 53 -7.96 1.46 -7.41
CA ALA A 53 -8.00 0.19 -8.12
C ALA A 53 -6.69 -0.60 -7.97
N ALA A 54 -5.53 0.06 -8.02
CA ALA A 54 -4.22 -0.57 -7.80
C ALA A 54 -4.10 -1.11 -6.37
N LEU A 55 -4.55 -0.35 -5.38
CA LEU A 55 -4.51 -0.73 -3.97
C LEU A 55 -5.50 -1.88 -3.66
N LEU A 56 -6.70 -1.88 -4.26
CA LEU A 56 -7.66 -2.99 -4.16
C LEU A 56 -7.12 -4.30 -4.75
N ARG A 57 -6.43 -4.22 -5.90
CA ARG A 57 -5.85 -5.39 -6.55
C ARG A 57 -4.57 -5.89 -5.88
N GLY A 58 -3.93 -5.08 -5.04
CA GLY A 58 -2.58 -5.35 -4.55
C GLY A 58 -1.55 -5.34 -5.68
N ASP A 59 -1.79 -4.55 -6.74
CA ASP A 59 -0.97 -4.50 -7.93
C ASP A 59 0.29 -3.66 -7.66
N ARG A 60 1.34 -4.34 -7.22
CA ARG A 60 2.62 -3.72 -6.83
C ARG A 60 3.20 -2.86 -7.96
N ASP A 61 3.19 -3.34 -9.20
CA ASP A 61 3.83 -2.63 -10.30
C ASP A 61 3.03 -1.38 -10.67
N ALA A 62 1.70 -1.46 -10.65
CA ALA A 62 0.85 -0.29 -10.82
C ALA A 62 1.06 0.73 -9.69
N LEU A 63 1.14 0.30 -8.43
CA LEU A 63 1.40 1.19 -7.29
C LEU A 63 2.73 1.93 -7.46
N LEU A 64 3.79 1.22 -7.85
CA LEU A 64 5.12 1.80 -8.06
C LEU A 64 5.14 2.79 -9.24
N ALA A 65 4.49 2.45 -10.35
CA ALA A 65 4.37 3.34 -11.51
C ALA A 65 3.66 4.66 -11.16
N ARG A 66 2.78 4.64 -10.16
CA ARG A 66 2.05 5.81 -9.64
C ARG A 66 2.79 6.59 -8.56
N GLY A 67 4.00 6.17 -8.20
CA GLY A 67 4.85 6.88 -7.23
C GLY A 67 4.65 6.41 -5.78
N ALA A 68 4.09 5.22 -5.56
CA ALA A 68 4.11 4.59 -4.25
C ALA A 68 5.55 4.32 -3.79
N HIS A 69 5.80 4.52 -2.51
CA HIS A 69 7.08 4.24 -1.88
C HIS A 69 7.29 2.71 -1.79
N PRO A 70 8.38 2.14 -2.34
CA PRO A 70 8.57 0.68 -2.40
C PRO A 70 8.45 -0.02 -1.05
N TYR A 71 9.05 0.55 0.00
CA TYR A 71 8.93 0.04 1.37
C TYR A 71 7.48 -0.01 1.89
N LEU A 72 6.65 1.01 1.59
CA LEU A 72 5.26 1.02 2.04
C LEU A 72 4.43 -0.02 1.30
N VAL A 73 4.67 -0.22 0.00
CA VAL A 73 4.02 -1.29 -0.78
C VAL A 73 4.34 -2.65 -0.18
N PHE A 74 5.63 -2.93 0.06
CA PHE A 74 6.06 -4.18 0.68
C PHE A 74 5.45 -4.41 2.06
N MET A 75 5.54 -3.40 2.94
CA MET A 75 5.06 -3.54 4.32
C MET A 75 3.54 -3.64 4.42
N ALA A 76 2.79 -2.94 3.58
CA ALA A 76 1.33 -3.02 3.55
C ALA A 76 0.87 -4.42 3.13
N ASP A 77 1.47 -4.98 2.07
CA ASP A 77 1.19 -6.34 1.61
C ASP A 77 1.59 -7.39 2.66
N LEU A 78 2.77 -7.28 3.25
CA LEU A 78 3.21 -8.18 4.33
C LEU A 78 2.23 -8.17 5.51
N ARG A 79 1.81 -6.97 5.97
CA ARG A 79 0.84 -6.85 7.07
C ARG A 79 -0.52 -7.46 6.73
N LEU A 80 -1.00 -7.28 5.51
CA LEU A 80 -2.26 -7.91 5.08
C LEU A 80 -2.16 -9.43 5.02
N ARG A 81 -1.02 -9.99 4.60
CA ARG A 81 -0.79 -11.45 4.62
C ARG A 81 -0.76 -12.00 6.03
N MET A 82 -0.05 -11.32 6.95
CA MET A 82 0.02 -11.71 8.36
C MET A 82 -1.35 -11.80 9.05
N GLU A 83 -2.28 -10.91 8.68
CA GLU A 83 -3.65 -10.94 9.24
C GLU A 83 -4.54 -12.03 8.63
N ARG A 84 -4.38 -12.31 7.32
CA ARG A 84 -5.19 -13.32 6.62
C ARG A 84 -4.75 -14.73 6.95
N GLU A 85 -3.44 -14.92 7.07
CA GLU A 85 -2.79 -16.17 7.33
C GLU A 85 -1.90 -15.97 8.56
N PRO A 86 -2.45 -16.08 9.79
CA PRO A 86 -1.67 -16.11 11.01
C PRO A 86 -0.92 -17.45 11.13
N VAL A 87 -0.21 -17.83 10.08
CA VAL A 87 0.82 -18.87 10.14
C VAL A 87 2.03 -18.20 10.80
N SER A 88 2.63 -18.89 11.76
CA SER A 88 3.87 -18.46 12.43
C SER A 88 4.92 -18.08 11.39
N PHE A 89 5.09 -16.78 11.15
CA PHE A 89 6.23 -16.25 10.40
C PHE A 89 7.47 -16.56 11.24
N GLU A 90 8.14 -17.68 10.95
CA GLU A 90 9.44 -17.97 11.51
C GLU A 90 10.42 -16.91 10.98
N PHE A 91 10.99 -16.13 11.91
CA PHE A 91 12.07 -15.22 11.63
C PHE A 91 13.34 -16.06 11.41
N PHE A 92 13.83 -16.14 10.18
CA PHE A 92 15.14 -16.68 9.85
C PHE A 92 16.22 -15.60 9.98
#